data_AF-A0A6C0IM45-F1
#
_entry.id   AF-A0A6C0IM45-F1
#
_cell.length_a   1.000
_cell.length_b   1.000
_cell.length_c   1.000
_cell.angle_alpha   90.00
_cell.angle_beta   90.00
_cell.angle_gamma   90.00
#
_symmetry.space_group_name_H-M   'P 1'
#
loop_
_entity.id
_entity.type
_entity.pdbx_description
1 polymer ?
#
loop_
_entity_poly.entity_id
_entity_poly.type
_entity_poly.pdbx_seq_one_letter_code
_entity_poly.pdbx_strand_id
1 'polypeptide(L)'
;MNIVLLSLFSTIIFGIIDAVFFLFFEETAQNKIKKLTHVSMNIAEIVTGSLSAAAAIFVAANVEISLEEEMYLIHHPLLDVSGILLGTLVVVLTYVFYIRYIRKTLLSAKKVY
;
A
#
# COMPACT_ATOMS: atom_id res chain seq x y z
N MET A 1 2.56 -19.28 20.77
CA MET A 1 2.13 -18.01 20.14
C MET A 1 1.29 -18.40 18.94
N ASN A 2 0.02 -18.00 18.87
CA ASN A 2 -0.93 -18.57 17.89
C ASN A 2 -0.47 -18.28 16.46
N ILE A 3 -0.23 -19.32 15.66
CA ILE A 3 0.21 -19.25 14.27
C ILE A 3 -0.72 -18.36 13.42
N VAL A 4 -2.01 -18.33 13.75
CA VAL A 4 -3.03 -17.47 13.13
C VAL A 4 -2.76 -15.96 13.36
N LEU A 5 -2.25 -15.59 14.53
CA LEU A 5 -1.89 -14.19 14.83
C LEU A 5 -0.64 -13.77 14.04
N LEU A 6 0.28 -14.71 13.81
CA LEU A 6 1.48 -14.49 13.03
C LEU A 6 1.17 -14.33 11.53
N SER A 7 0.28 -15.16 10.97
CA SER A 7 -0.16 -15.02 9.59
C SER A 7 -0.96 -13.73 9.36
N LEU A 8 -1.83 -13.36 10.31
CA LEU A 8 -2.54 -12.07 10.27
C LEU A 8 -1.56 -10.88 10.32
N PHE A 9 -0.53 -10.95 11.16
CA PHE A 9 0.44 -9.86 11.28
C PHE A 9 1.28 -9.70 10.01
N SER A 10 1.72 -10.80 9.41
CA SER A 10 2.44 -10.81 8.13
C SER A 10 1.62 -10.17 7.01
N THR A 11 0.36 -10.58 6.88
CA THR A 11 -0.56 -10.08 5.84
C THR A 11 -0.95 -8.61 6.04
N ILE A 12 -1.01 -8.12 7.29
CA ILE A 12 -1.15 -6.68 7.58
C ILE A 12 0.08 -5.90 7.12
N ILE A 13 1.29 -6.38 7.42
CA ILE A 13 2.54 -5.74 6.95
C ILE A 13 2.55 -5.67 5.42
N PHE A 14 2.13 -6.73 4.74
CA PHE A 14 1.98 -6.72 3.29
C PHE A 14 1.00 -5.66 2.79
N GLY A 15 -0.20 -5.61 3.36
CA GLY A 15 -1.19 -4.58 3.00
C GLY A 15 -0.67 -3.16 3.22
N ILE A 16 0.18 -2.94 4.22
CA ILE A 16 0.83 -1.65 4.47
C ILE A 16 1.84 -1.33 3.35
N ILE A 17 2.73 -2.27 3.03
CA ILE A 17 3.76 -2.07 2.00
C ILE A 17 3.09 -1.76 0.65
N ASP A 18 2.11 -2.57 0.24
CA ASP A 18 1.37 -2.38 -1.02
C ASP A 18 0.70 -1.00 -1.08
N ALA A 19 -0.05 -0.63 -0.03
CA ALA A 19 -0.74 0.66 0.01
C ALA A 19 0.22 1.87 0.02
N VAL A 20 1.42 1.72 0.61
CA VAL A 20 2.47 2.74 0.55
C VAL A 20 3.02 2.88 -0.87
N PHE A 21 3.35 1.76 -1.52
CA PHE A 21 3.80 1.79 -2.92
C PHE A 21 2.73 2.42 -3.82
N PHE A 22 1.47 2.04 -3.64
CA PHE A 22 0.35 2.64 -4.36
C PHE A 22 0.31 4.16 -4.18
N LEU A 23 0.27 4.66 -2.93
CA LEU A 23 0.18 6.10 -2.65
C LEU A 23 1.34 6.93 -3.19
N PHE A 24 2.58 6.43 -3.09
CA PHE A 24 3.76 7.22 -3.49
C PHE A 24 4.13 7.07 -4.97
N PHE A 25 3.90 5.89 -5.54
CA PHE A 25 4.41 5.56 -6.87
C PHE A 25 3.39 5.81 -7.96
N GLU A 26 2.09 5.67 -7.67
CA GLU A 26 1.05 5.71 -8.69
C GLU A 26 1.00 7.08 -9.39
N GLU A 27 0.86 8.18 -8.65
CA GLU A 27 0.73 9.52 -9.25
C GLU A 27 2.01 9.93 -10.02
N THR A 28 3.18 9.58 -9.49
CA THR A 28 4.47 9.87 -10.13
C THR A 28 4.64 9.05 -11.42
N ALA A 29 4.29 7.77 -11.39
CA ALA A 29 4.39 6.88 -12.53
C ALA A 29 3.35 7.21 -13.61
N GLN A 30 2.11 7.54 -13.23
CA GLN A 30 1.04 7.92 -14.16
C GLN A 30 1.46 9.16 -14.96
N ASN A 31 2.00 10.17 -14.27
CA ASN A 31 2.49 11.39 -14.90
C ASN A 31 3.69 11.14 -15.84
N LYS A 32 4.59 10.22 -15.49
CA LYS A 32 5.71 9.83 -16.36
C LYS A 32 5.25 9.06 -17.59
N ILE A 33 4.37 8.07 -17.42
CA ILE A 33 3.83 7.24 -18.51
C ILE A 33 3.05 8.11 -19.50
N LYS A 34 2.20 9.01 -19.00
CA LYS A 34 1.46 9.96 -19.83
C LYS A 34 2.40 10.80 -20.71
N LYS A 35 3.52 11.28 -20.16
CA LYS A 35 4.52 12.05 -20.89
C LYS A 35 5.31 11.23 -21.91
N LEU A 36 5.61 9.96 -21.61
CA LEU A 36 6.43 9.09 -22.45
C LEU A 36 5.65 8.44 -23.59
N THR A 37 4.40 8.04 -23.35
CA THR A 37 3.65 7.16 -24.27
C THR A 37 2.36 7.78 -24.82
N HIS A 38 2.02 9.02 -24.43
CA HIS A 38 0.83 9.75 -24.91
C HIS A 38 -0.50 9.00 -24.75
N VAL A 39 -0.56 8.08 -23.77
CA VAL A 39 -1.74 7.25 -23.53
C VAL A 39 -2.77 8.00 -22.70
N SER A 40 -4.04 7.63 -22.84
CA SER A 40 -5.14 8.16 -22.02
C SER A 40 -4.89 7.91 -20.52
N MET A 41 -5.42 8.79 -19.66
CA MET A 41 -5.27 8.71 -18.20
C MET A 41 -5.73 7.35 -17.66
N ASN A 42 -6.85 6.83 -18.17
CA ASN A 42 -7.41 5.55 -17.74
C ASN A 42 -6.45 4.39 -17.99
N ILE A 43 -5.73 4.40 -19.12
CA ILE A 43 -4.75 3.34 -19.42
C ILE A 43 -3.50 3.53 -18.56
N ALA A 44 -3.06 4.77 -18.34
CA ALA A 44 -1.94 5.04 -17.45
C ALA A 44 -2.23 4.53 -16.03
N GLU A 45 -3.44 4.77 -15.51
CA GLU A 45 -3.91 4.29 -14.21
C GLU A 45 -3.93 2.75 -14.13
N ILE A 46 -4.49 2.07 -15.13
CA ILE A 46 -4.49 0.61 -15.18
C ILE A 46 -3.05 0.06 -15.18
N VAL A 47 -2.16 0.64 -15.98
CA VAL A 47 -0.76 0.20 -16.07
C VAL A 47 -0.02 0.43 -14.77
N THR A 48 -0.16 1.61 -14.14
CA THR A 48 0.50 1.89 -12.86
C THR A 48 -0.05 1.05 -11.72
N GLY A 49 -1.36 0.85 -11.66
CA GLY A 49 -1.99 -0.03 -10.68
C GLY A 49 -1.50 -1.46 -10.83
N SER A 50 -1.43 -1.96 -12.07
CA SER A 50 -0.92 -3.30 -12.38
C SER A 50 0.57 -3.46 -12.01
N LEU A 51 1.39 -2.44 -12.29
CA LEU A 51 2.81 -2.44 -11.92
C LEU A 51 3.01 -2.37 -10.41
N SER A 52 2.22 -1.55 -9.70
CA SER A 52 2.25 -1.46 -8.24
C SER A 52 1.87 -2.80 -7.62
N ALA A 53 0.75 -3.40 -8.06
CA ALA A 53 0.31 -4.70 -7.58
C ALA A 53 1.34 -5.80 -7.87
N ALA A 54 1.94 -5.83 -9.06
CA ALA A 54 3.00 -6.79 -9.37
C ALA A 54 4.24 -6.60 -8.48
N ALA A 55 4.65 -5.37 -8.21
CA ALA A 55 5.76 -5.07 -7.31
C ALA A 55 5.44 -5.50 -5.87
N ALA A 56 4.23 -5.22 -5.40
CA ALA A 56 3.77 -5.61 -4.08
C ALA A 56 3.71 -7.14 -3.93
N ILE A 57 3.17 -7.86 -4.92
CA ILE A 57 3.17 -9.33 -4.95
C ILE A 57 4.60 -9.87 -4.94
N PHE A 58 5.50 -9.29 -5.72
CA PHE A 58 6.90 -9.71 -5.75
C PHE A 58 7.58 -9.53 -4.39
N VAL A 59 7.45 -8.34 -3.77
CA VAL A 59 7.97 -8.09 -2.43
C VAL A 59 7.32 -9.04 -1.42
N ALA A 60 6.01 -9.28 -1.56
CA ALA A 60 5.28 -10.14 -0.66
C ALA A 60 5.78 -11.58 -0.68
N ALA A 61 5.91 -12.16 -1.87
CA ALA A 61 6.45 -13.49 -2.07
C ALA A 61 7.87 -13.63 -1.49
N ASN A 62 8.73 -12.62 -1.64
CA ASN A 62 10.10 -12.68 -1.10
C ASN A 62 10.14 -12.66 0.43
N VAL A 63 9.30 -11.85 1.06
CA VAL A 63 9.20 -11.80 2.53
C VAL A 63 8.54 -13.07 3.06
N GLU A 64 7.54 -13.61 2.37
CA GLU A 64 6.87 -14.85 2.74
C GLU A 64 7.83 -16.03 2.72
N ILE A 65 8.61 -16.18 1.64
CA ILE A 65 9.69 -17.19 1.55
C ILE A 65 10.69 -17.03 2.69
N SER A 66 11.07 -15.78 3.00
CA SER A 66 12.01 -15.50 4.09
C SER A 66 11.44 -15.81 5.49
N LEU A 67 10.11 -15.76 5.65
CA LEU A 67 9.42 -16.03 6.91
C LEU A 67 9.04 -17.51 7.06
N GLU A 68 8.74 -18.23 5.97
CA GLU A 68 8.43 -19.66 5.98
C GLU A 68 9.62 -20.51 6.45
N GLU A 69 10.85 -20.08 6.18
CA GLU A 69 12.06 -20.74 6.68
C GLU A 69 12.14 -20.72 8.23
N GLU A 70 11.53 -19.73 8.89
CA GLU A 70 11.55 -19.57 10.34
C GLU A 70 10.22 -19.88 11.04
N MET A 71 9.08 -19.78 10.34
CA MET A 71 7.75 -19.87 10.93
C MET A 71 6.77 -20.61 10.01
N TYR A 72 6.21 -21.72 10.49
CA TYR A 72 5.07 -22.40 9.85
C TYR A 72 3.88 -21.44 9.75
N LEU A 73 3.69 -20.79 8.61
CA LEU A 73 2.57 -19.89 8.34
C LEU A 73 1.34 -20.69 7.87
N ILE A 74 0.15 -20.27 8.31
CA ILE A 74 -1.10 -20.81 7.80
C ILE A 74 -1.53 -19.99 6.59
N HIS A 75 -1.52 -20.63 5.43
CA HIS A 75 -2.07 -20.09 4.19
C HIS A 75 -3.58 -20.30 4.15
N HIS A 76 -4.35 -19.23 4.33
CA HIS A 76 -5.79 -19.27 4.20
C HIS A 76 -6.28 -18.01 3.49
N PRO A 77 -6.96 -18.13 2.32
CA PRO A 77 -7.33 -16.97 1.50
C PRO A 77 -8.10 -15.88 2.25
N LEU A 78 -8.97 -16.27 3.18
CA LEU A 78 -9.69 -15.31 4.03
C LEU A 78 -8.78 -14.51 4.97
N LEU A 79 -7.75 -15.14 5.54
CA LEU A 79 -6.79 -14.44 6.41
C LEU A 79 -5.97 -13.45 5.59
N ASP A 80 -5.52 -13.86 4.41
CA ASP A 80 -4.72 -13.01 3.51
C ASP A 80 -5.50 -11.78 3.07
N VAL A 81 -6.73 -11.98 2.60
CA VAL A 81 -7.63 -10.88 2.23
C VAL A 81 -7.90 -9.96 3.43
N SER A 82 -8.15 -10.53 4.61
CA SER A 82 -8.41 -9.73 5.82
C SER A 82 -7.20 -8.89 6.24
N GLY A 83 -5.99 -9.46 6.17
CA GLY A 83 -4.76 -8.76 6.53
C GLY A 83 -4.43 -7.64 5.54
N ILE A 84 -4.57 -7.90 4.24
CA ILE A 84 -4.38 -6.87 3.20
C ILE A 84 -5.38 -5.72 3.43
N LEU A 85 -6.67 -6.02 3.59
CA LEU A 85 -7.70 -5.00 3.84
C LEU A 85 -7.40 -4.17 5.09
N LEU A 86 -6.98 -4.81 6.19
CA LEU A 86 -6.59 -4.12 7.41
C LEU A 86 -5.35 -3.24 7.21
N GLY A 87 -4.33 -3.74 6.53
CA GLY A 87 -3.12 -2.98 6.22
C GLY A 87 -3.41 -1.75 5.37
N THR A 88 -4.21 -1.91 4.31
CA THR A 88 -4.65 -0.79 3.46
C THR A 88 -5.45 0.23 4.27
N LEU A 89 -6.38 -0.23 5.12
CA LEU A 89 -7.19 0.66 5.98
C LEU A 89 -6.31 1.51 6.90
N VAL A 90 -5.28 0.90 7.53
CA VAL A 90 -4.33 1.62 8.39
C VAL A 90 -3.60 2.73 7.62
N VAL A 91 -3.12 2.43 6.42
CA VAL A 91 -2.41 3.40 5.58
C VAL A 91 -3.33 4.54 5.15
N VAL A 92 -4.52 4.23 4.65
CA VAL A 92 -5.51 5.25 4.22
C VAL A 92 -5.92 6.15 5.38
N LEU A 93 -6.21 5.59 6.55
CA LEU A 93 -6.56 6.38 7.73
C LEU A 93 -5.40 7.29 8.15
N THR A 94 -4.18 6.74 8.21
CA THR A 94 -2.97 7.51 8.56
C THR A 94 -2.78 8.68 7.60
N TYR A 95 -2.94 8.45 6.29
CA TYR A 95 -2.84 9.48 5.26
C TYR A 95 -3.92 10.56 5.42
N VAL A 96 -5.19 10.18 5.64
CA VAL A 96 -6.29 11.12 5.86
C VAL A 96 -6.06 11.97 7.10
N PHE A 97 -5.59 11.37 8.20
CA PHE A 97 -5.24 12.10 9.42
C PHE A 97 -4.09 13.07 9.20
N TYR A 98 -3.04 12.64 8.49
CA TYR A 98 -1.89 13.48 8.15
C TYR A 98 -2.29 14.72 7.32
N ILE A 99 -3.10 14.53 6.27
CA ILE A 99 -3.60 15.64 5.45
C ILE A 99 -4.49 16.60 6.27
N ARG A 100 -5.36 16.07 7.13
CA ARG A 100 -6.18 16.90 8.03
C ARG A 100 -5.33 17.72 9.00
N TYR A 101 -4.26 17.14 9.53
CA TYR A 101 -3.32 17.84 10.41
C TYR A 101 -2.61 18.98 9.67
N ILE A 102 -2.00 18.70 8.51
CA ILE A 102 -1.32 19.73 7.70
C ILE A 102 -2.26 20.86 7.29
N ARG A 103 -3.49 20.54 6.85
CA ARG A 103 -4.46 21.54 6.41
C ARG A 103 -4.82 22.50 7.55
N LYS A 104 -4.96 22.00 8.79
CA LYS A 104 -5.18 22.86 9.97
C LYS A 104 -3.99 23.79 10.22
N THR A 105 -2.77 23.28 10.14
CA THR A 105 -1.55 24.09 10.35
C THR A 105 -1.41 25.19 9.30
N LEU A 106 -1.64 24.89 8.02
CA LEU A 106 -1.58 25.87 6.94
C LEU A 106 -2.66 26.97 7.05
N LEU A 107 -3.88 26.59 7.43
CA LEU A 107 -4.98 27.56 7.65
C LEU A 107 -4.70 28.48 8.85
N SER A 108 -4.07 27.97 9.91
CA SER A 108 -3.61 28.79 11.03
C SER A 108 -2.49 29.76 10.63
N ALA A 109 -1.52 29.32 9.82
CA ALA A 109 -0.45 30.18 9.32
C ALA A 109 -0.96 31.32 8.41
N LYS A 110 -1.98 31.05 7.59
CA LYS A 110 -2.58 32.05 6.68
C LYS A 110 -3.42 33.12 7.38
N LYS A 111 -3.82 32.92 8.64
CA LYS A 111 -4.54 33.93 9.45
C LYS A 111 -3.59 34.92 10.16
N VAL A 112 -2.28 34.67 10.14
CA VAL A 112 -1.27 35.50 10.81
C VAL A 112 -0.66 36.55 9.87
N TYR A 113 -0.91 36.43 8.57
CA TYR A 113 -0.57 37.42 7.53
C TYR A 113 -1.83 38.10 7.00
#